data_AF-M0NA84-F1
#
_entry.id   AF-M0NA84-F1
#
_cell.length_a   1.000
_cell.length_b   1.000
_cell.length_c   1.000
_cell.angle_alpha   90.00
_cell.angle_beta   90.00
_cell.angle_gamma   90.00
#
_symmetry.space_group_name_H-M   'P 1'
#
loop_
_entity.id
_entity.type
_entity.pdbx_description
1 polymer ?
#
loop_
_entity_poly.entity_id
_entity_poly.type
_entity_poly.pdbx_seq_one_letter_code
_entity_poly.pdbx_strand_id
1 'polypeptide(L)'
;MSRSHPPAPATGTTSEQTDSRAVGNGDNIAAARQADYVAFLHRHPFATDAYDLGFLPGIREDYSLQIDDFANVETPVLMVDNDFHDPDIDRYVACIRELPEQPWVCVLGDATTPEQAYEYTRLARSLVNEFPTTEFVIVPKCPEAFEIIDEQFVLGYPMGYSDIQATDISTMSDWRGRRIHLLGASPPKQFEVIEQLTQPTITGDPPADIVDLDWNGPQRVAYLGEYWSREGWQSADHLSIRATVRKSLHEMRKFWQERGVWPTDTPIESVGAAVHEPDDPVFTATGESIREYEMLEDAIIVEYGNGQTLAYQSETERAYVEYHSETLTT
;
A
#
# COMPACT_ATOMS: atom_id res chain seq x y z
N MET A 1 1.08 -24.02 16.69
CA MET A 1 1.10 -23.36 18.01
C MET A 1 0.62 -21.92 17.80
N SER A 2 -0.61 -21.61 18.19
CA SER A 2 -1.20 -20.26 18.01
C SER A 2 -0.36 -19.21 18.72
N ARG A 3 0.12 -18.21 17.97
CA ARG A 3 0.76 -17.03 18.52
C ARG A 3 -0.25 -15.88 18.51
N SER A 4 -0.69 -15.51 19.70
CA SER A 4 -1.53 -14.36 19.97
C SER A 4 -0.80 -13.06 19.58
N HIS A 5 -1.42 -12.26 18.73
CA HIS A 5 -1.03 -10.89 18.40
C HIS A 5 -1.22 -9.96 19.62
N PRO A 6 -0.47 -8.85 19.73
CA PRO A 6 -0.78 -7.81 20.70
C PRO A 6 -2.11 -7.14 20.33
N PRO A 7 -3.00 -6.85 21.30
CA PRO A 7 -4.27 -6.20 21.01
C PRO A 7 -4.07 -4.73 20.65
N ALA A 8 -4.86 -4.25 19.69
CA ALA A 8 -5.10 -2.82 19.50
C ALA A 8 -5.61 -2.20 20.83
N PRO A 9 -5.30 -0.92 21.11
CA PRO A 9 -5.73 -0.27 22.33
C PRO A 9 -7.26 -0.35 22.49
N ALA A 10 -7.69 -0.89 23.63
CA ALA A 10 -9.09 -1.21 23.90
C ALA A 10 -10.02 0.01 23.77
N THR A 11 -11.07 -0.12 22.97
CA THR A 11 -12.26 0.74 23.01
C THR A 11 -13.03 0.48 24.31
N GLY A 12 -12.74 1.31 25.32
CA GLY A 12 -13.41 1.29 26.61
C GLY A 12 -14.87 1.72 26.51
N THR A 13 -15.76 0.86 26.99
CA THR A 13 -17.19 1.13 27.16
C THR A 13 -17.43 2.15 28.29
N THR A 14 -18.43 2.99 28.05
CA THR A 14 -19.01 4.05 28.87
C THR A 14 -19.03 3.84 30.39
N SER A 15 -18.33 4.72 31.11
CA SER A 15 -18.85 5.32 32.36
C SER A 15 -18.13 6.63 32.65
N GLU A 16 -18.91 7.70 32.76
CA GLU A 16 -18.60 9.05 33.25
C GLU A 16 -17.19 9.26 33.84
N GLN A 17 -16.26 9.76 33.01
CA GLN A 17 -15.14 10.56 33.49
C GLN A 17 -14.98 11.75 32.57
N THR A 18 -15.13 12.92 33.19
CA THR A 18 -15.04 14.26 32.63
C THR A 18 -13.88 14.42 31.66
N ASP A 19 -14.27 14.80 30.45
CA ASP A 19 -13.49 15.39 29.38
C ASP A 19 -12.37 16.31 29.88
N SER A 20 -11.12 15.88 29.68
CA SER A 20 -9.93 16.70 29.94
C SER A 20 -8.92 16.59 28.80
N ARG A 21 -9.40 16.51 27.54
CA ARG A 21 -8.55 16.68 26.35
C ARG A 21 -8.67 18.07 25.69
N ALA A 22 -9.18 19.05 26.44
CA ALA A 22 -9.23 20.44 26.00
C ALA A 22 -8.23 21.33 26.75
N VAL A 23 -6.94 21.26 26.41
CA VAL A 23 -5.98 22.40 26.38
C VAL A 23 -4.83 22.00 25.44
N GLY A 24 -4.63 22.77 24.36
CA GLY A 24 -3.62 22.49 23.32
C GLY A 24 -2.18 22.47 23.85
N ASN A 25 -1.44 21.45 23.45
CA ASN A 25 0.00 21.32 23.70
C ASN A 25 0.65 20.69 22.46
N GLY A 26 1.85 21.13 22.08
CA GLY A 26 2.52 20.73 20.82
C GLY A 26 2.67 19.21 20.62
N ASP A 27 2.68 18.44 21.71
CA ASP A 27 2.74 16.97 21.68
C ASP A 27 1.51 16.35 21.00
N ASN A 28 0.33 16.97 21.12
CA ASN A 28 -0.89 16.47 20.46
C ASN A 28 -0.83 16.66 18.94
N ILE A 29 -0.13 17.70 18.48
CA ILE A 29 0.02 17.97 17.04
C ILE A 29 1.09 17.06 16.43
N ALA A 30 2.18 16.83 17.15
CA ALA A 30 3.19 15.88 16.73
C ALA A 30 2.61 14.47 16.62
N ALA A 31 1.82 14.04 17.61
CA ALA A 31 1.12 12.75 17.57
C ALA A 31 0.13 12.68 16.40
N ALA A 32 -0.76 13.66 16.26
CA ALA A 32 -1.77 13.66 15.20
C ALA A 32 -1.20 13.73 13.77
N ARG A 33 0.05 14.20 13.61
CA ARG A 33 0.77 14.23 12.34
C ARG A 33 1.47 12.92 12.00
N GLN A 34 1.91 12.18 13.00
CA GLN A 34 2.65 10.95 12.79
C GLN A 34 1.69 9.90 12.28
N ALA A 35 1.91 9.42 11.06
CA ALA A 35 1.07 8.39 10.47
C ALA A 35 1.30 7.05 11.17
N ASP A 36 0.25 6.24 11.25
CA ASP A 36 0.37 4.83 11.64
C ASP A 36 0.98 4.01 10.49
N TYR A 37 0.64 4.36 9.25
CA TYR A 37 1.09 3.64 8.05
C TYR A 37 1.51 4.59 6.93
N VAL A 38 2.38 4.09 6.04
CA VAL A 38 2.69 4.73 4.76
C VAL A 38 2.68 3.64 3.71
N ALA A 39 1.65 3.64 2.86
CA ALA A 39 1.39 2.55 1.95
C ALA A 39 2.04 2.71 0.58
N PHE A 40 2.36 1.57 -0.03
CA PHE A 40 2.81 1.48 -1.41
C PHE A 40 2.19 0.24 -2.07
N LEU A 41 1.21 0.48 -2.95
CA LEU A 41 0.41 -0.57 -3.56
C LEU A 41 0.96 -0.89 -4.93
N HIS A 42 1.75 -1.94 -5.04
CA HIS A 42 2.40 -2.29 -6.30
C HIS A 42 2.86 -3.74 -6.32
N ARG A 43 2.97 -4.36 -7.50
CA ARG A 43 3.56 -5.70 -7.63
C ARG A 43 5.04 -5.82 -7.27
N HIS A 44 5.45 -7.06 -6.94
CA HIS A 44 6.85 -7.47 -6.90
C HIS A 44 7.57 -7.09 -8.21
N PRO A 45 8.85 -6.68 -8.17
CA PRO A 45 9.71 -6.53 -6.99
C PRO A 45 9.51 -5.25 -6.17
N PHE A 46 8.63 -4.36 -6.63
CA PHE A 46 8.50 -3.02 -6.04
C PHE A 46 7.82 -3.06 -4.66
N ALA A 47 6.78 -3.87 -4.47
CA ALA A 47 6.18 -4.08 -3.13
C ALA A 47 7.20 -4.63 -2.13
N THR A 48 7.97 -5.64 -2.51
CA THR A 48 8.97 -6.24 -1.62
C THR A 48 10.06 -5.23 -1.27
N ASP A 49 10.57 -4.48 -2.25
CA ASP A 49 11.57 -3.43 -1.99
C ASP A 49 11.00 -2.30 -1.11
N ALA A 50 9.71 -1.99 -1.21
CA ALA A 50 9.02 -1.02 -0.34
C ALA A 50 8.81 -1.58 1.07
N TYR A 51 8.40 -2.84 1.17
CA TYR A 51 8.22 -3.55 2.43
C TYR A 51 9.53 -3.59 3.22
N ASP A 52 10.66 -3.92 2.59
CA ASP A 52 12.01 -3.87 3.19
C ASP A 52 12.38 -2.48 3.73
N LEU A 53 11.76 -1.43 3.19
CA LEU A 53 11.93 -0.05 3.62
C LEU A 53 10.92 0.36 4.69
N GLY A 54 10.02 -0.52 5.11
CA GLY A 54 9.02 -0.28 6.15
C GLY A 54 7.72 0.36 5.64
N PHE A 55 7.46 0.33 4.33
CA PHE A 55 6.16 0.71 3.79
C PHE A 55 5.12 -0.38 4.06
N LEU A 56 3.83 -0.01 4.07
CA LEU A 56 2.69 -0.91 4.09
C LEU A 56 2.42 -1.43 2.66
N PRO A 57 2.72 -2.71 2.35
CA PRO A 57 2.46 -3.28 1.04
C PRO A 57 0.97 -3.54 0.87
N GLY A 58 0.48 -3.31 -0.34
CA GLY A 58 -0.92 -3.57 -0.65
C GLY A 58 -1.19 -3.78 -2.12
N ILE A 59 -2.45 -4.10 -2.39
CA ILE A 59 -2.97 -4.36 -3.73
C ILE A 59 -4.20 -3.51 -3.99
N ARG A 60 -4.50 -3.32 -5.27
CA ARG A 60 -5.86 -3.02 -5.70
C ARG A 60 -6.56 -4.35 -5.96
N GLU A 61 -7.82 -4.48 -5.59
CA GLU A 61 -8.58 -5.73 -5.62
C GLU A 61 -8.71 -6.36 -7.02
N ASP A 62 -8.58 -5.56 -8.09
CA ASP A 62 -8.57 -6.02 -9.48
C ASP A 62 -7.18 -6.46 -9.98
N TYR A 63 -6.12 -6.30 -9.18
CA TYR A 63 -4.75 -6.69 -9.51
C TYR A 63 -4.42 -8.10 -9.00
N SER A 64 -4.63 -9.12 -9.83
CA SER A 64 -4.21 -10.51 -9.54
C SER A 64 -2.70 -10.74 -9.66
N LEU A 65 -1.97 -9.89 -10.40
CA LEU A 65 -0.52 -10.02 -10.67
C LEU A 65 0.38 -9.92 -9.42
N GLN A 66 -0.19 -9.66 -8.24
CA GLN A 66 0.52 -9.63 -6.97
C GLN A 66 0.44 -10.92 -6.17
N ILE A 67 -0.62 -11.71 -6.36
CA ILE A 67 -0.96 -12.82 -5.46
C ILE A 67 -0.44 -14.15 -6.03
N ASP A 68 -0.50 -14.33 -7.35
CA ASP A 68 -0.33 -15.67 -7.96
C ASP A 68 0.98 -15.88 -8.75
N ASP A 69 1.77 -14.82 -9.01
CA ASP A 69 2.76 -14.85 -10.11
C ASP A 69 4.22 -15.07 -9.70
N PHE A 70 4.57 -15.10 -8.41
CA PHE A 70 5.96 -15.30 -7.98
C PHE A 70 6.09 -16.40 -6.93
N ALA A 71 6.39 -17.62 -7.39
CA ALA A 71 6.57 -18.81 -6.55
C ALA A 71 7.68 -18.71 -5.47
N ASN A 72 8.48 -17.64 -5.46
CA ASN A 72 9.70 -17.52 -4.65
C ASN A 72 9.70 -16.34 -3.67
N VAL A 73 8.66 -15.51 -3.65
CA VAL A 73 8.64 -14.32 -2.79
C VAL A 73 7.25 -14.17 -2.18
N GLU A 74 7.17 -14.30 -0.85
CA GLU A 74 5.97 -13.96 -0.10
C GLU A 74 6.15 -12.56 0.49
N THR A 75 5.35 -11.61 0.01
CA THR A 75 5.21 -10.27 0.62
C THR A 75 3.79 -10.18 1.15
N PRO A 76 3.58 -9.79 2.42
CA PRO A 76 2.23 -9.72 2.97
C PRO A 76 1.40 -8.67 2.24
N VAL A 77 0.09 -8.90 2.12
CA VAL A 77 -0.86 -7.91 1.61
C VAL A 77 -1.56 -7.30 2.82
N LEU A 78 -1.16 -6.09 3.19
CA LEU A 78 -1.62 -5.43 4.42
C LEU A 78 -2.53 -4.22 4.13
N MET A 79 -2.62 -3.80 2.87
CA MET A 79 -3.61 -2.83 2.41
C MET A 79 -4.34 -3.32 1.16
N VAL A 80 -5.66 -3.14 1.12
CA VAL A 80 -6.50 -3.45 -0.05
C VAL A 80 -7.27 -2.20 -0.45
N ASP A 81 -7.01 -1.72 -1.66
CA ASP A 81 -7.72 -0.61 -2.30
C ASP A 81 -8.78 -1.14 -3.27
N ASN A 82 -9.93 -0.46 -3.36
CA ASN A 82 -11.00 -0.79 -4.30
C ASN A 82 -10.85 0.05 -5.57
N ASP A 83 -11.05 -0.53 -6.76
CA ASP A 83 -10.90 0.20 -8.01
C ASP A 83 -12.03 1.22 -8.16
N PHE A 84 -11.73 2.47 -7.82
CA PHE A 84 -12.69 3.56 -7.90
C PHE A 84 -13.20 3.81 -9.32
N HIS A 85 -12.51 3.31 -10.36
CA HIS A 85 -12.97 3.39 -11.74
C HIS A 85 -14.04 2.34 -12.10
N ASP A 86 -14.02 1.17 -11.45
CA ASP A 86 -14.97 0.07 -11.65
C ASP A 86 -15.23 -0.67 -10.32
N PRO A 87 -15.88 0.01 -9.35
CA PRO A 87 -16.01 -0.51 -8.00
C PRO A 87 -16.97 -1.70 -7.96
N ASP A 88 -16.50 -2.82 -7.41
CA ASP A 88 -17.29 -4.04 -7.22
C ASP A 88 -17.12 -4.52 -5.77
N ILE A 89 -18.16 -4.28 -4.97
CA ILE A 89 -18.18 -4.62 -3.53
C ILE A 89 -18.03 -6.13 -3.31
N ASP A 90 -18.67 -6.95 -4.15
CA ASP A 90 -18.64 -8.40 -3.96
C ASP A 90 -17.24 -8.95 -4.27
N ARG A 91 -16.63 -8.48 -5.38
CA ARG A 91 -15.23 -8.77 -5.73
C ARG A 91 -14.27 -8.31 -4.63
N TYR A 92 -14.45 -7.08 -4.15
CA TYR A 92 -13.61 -6.48 -3.11
C TYR A 92 -13.66 -7.27 -1.80
N VAL A 93 -14.86 -7.60 -1.32
CA VAL A 93 -15.03 -8.36 -0.08
C VAL A 93 -14.52 -9.80 -0.23
N ALA A 94 -14.72 -10.43 -1.39
CA ALA A 94 -14.14 -11.75 -1.67
C ALA A 94 -12.60 -11.70 -1.61
N CYS A 95 -11.98 -10.70 -2.25
CA CYS A 95 -10.54 -10.49 -2.22
C CYS A 95 -10.00 -10.41 -0.78
N ILE A 96 -10.59 -9.59 0.08
CA ILE A 96 -10.17 -9.47 1.49
C ILE A 96 -10.27 -10.80 2.25
N ARG A 97 -11.34 -11.57 2.02
CA ARG A 97 -11.59 -12.85 2.70
C ARG A 97 -10.66 -13.98 2.22
N GLU A 98 -10.13 -13.86 1.02
CA GLU A 98 -9.20 -14.83 0.44
C GLU A 98 -7.75 -14.60 0.87
N LEU A 99 -7.42 -13.43 1.43
CA LEU A 99 -6.09 -13.15 1.95
C LEU A 99 -5.74 -14.09 3.12
N PRO A 100 -4.48 -14.57 3.18
CA PRO A 100 -4.03 -15.45 4.25
C PRO A 100 -4.01 -14.76 5.62
N GLU A 101 -3.82 -13.45 5.63
CA GLU A 101 -3.75 -12.60 6.82
C GLU A 101 -4.74 -11.44 6.68
N GLN A 102 -5.28 -10.98 7.81
CA GLN A 102 -6.21 -9.84 7.83
C GLN A 102 -5.48 -8.55 7.40
N PRO A 103 -5.98 -7.80 6.40
CA PRO A 103 -5.38 -6.53 6.00
C PRO A 103 -5.55 -5.48 7.11
N TRP A 104 -4.57 -4.59 7.23
CA TRP A 104 -4.57 -3.52 8.22
C TRP A 104 -5.39 -2.32 7.77
N VAL A 105 -5.41 -2.05 6.46
CA VAL A 105 -6.14 -0.92 5.86
C VAL A 105 -6.96 -1.41 4.66
N CYS A 106 -8.23 -1.01 4.60
CA CYS A 106 -9.15 -1.34 3.53
C CYS A 106 -9.85 -0.07 3.01
N VAL A 107 -9.56 0.34 1.78
CA VAL A 107 -10.25 1.46 1.12
C VAL A 107 -11.49 0.94 0.40
N LEU A 108 -12.68 1.27 0.89
CA LEU A 108 -13.95 0.79 0.35
C LEU A 108 -14.34 1.48 -0.96
N GLY A 109 -13.94 2.73 -1.15
CA GLY A 109 -14.14 3.46 -2.40
C GLY A 109 -14.74 4.87 -2.25
N ASP A 110 -15.05 5.44 -3.41
CA ASP A 110 -15.52 6.82 -3.60
C ASP A 110 -17.03 6.96 -3.38
N ALA A 111 -17.44 7.66 -2.32
CA ALA A 111 -18.83 7.98 -2.00
C ALA A 111 -19.25 9.29 -2.70
N THR A 112 -19.59 9.19 -3.99
CA THR A 112 -20.02 10.32 -4.84
C THR A 112 -21.46 10.77 -4.60
N THR A 113 -22.27 9.93 -3.95
CA THR A 113 -23.63 10.27 -3.55
C THR A 113 -23.90 9.91 -2.08
N PRO A 114 -24.93 10.51 -1.45
CA PRO A 114 -25.38 10.12 -0.11
C PRO A 114 -25.70 8.61 0.00
N GLU A 115 -26.30 8.02 -1.04
CA GLU A 115 -26.64 6.60 -1.07
C GLU A 115 -25.40 5.71 -1.02
N GLN A 116 -24.36 6.06 -1.76
CA GLN A 116 -23.07 5.36 -1.71
C GLN A 116 -22.40 5.52 -0.34
N ALA A 117 -22.46 6.71 0.26
CA ALA A 117 -21.97 6.93 1.62
C ALA A 117 -22.70 6.02 2.63
N TYR A 118 -24.02 5.87 2.52
CA TYR A 118 -24.79 4.95 3.35
C TYR A 118 -24.44 3.48 3.12
N GLU A 119 -24.22 3.11 1.86
CA GLU A 119 -23.84 1.75 1.47
C GLU A 119 -22.48 1.36 2.04
N TYR A 120 -21.44 2.17 1.78
CA TYR A 120 -20.10 1.92 2.31
C TYR A 120 -20.06 1.96 3.83
N THR A 121 -20.76 2.91 4.47
CA THR A 121 -20.82 2.96 5.95
C THR A 121 -21.47 1.71 6.53
N ARG A 122 -22.55 1.21 5.89
CA ARG A 122 -23.22 -0.04 6.32
C ARG A 122 -22.31 -1.25 6.10
N LEU A 123 -21.62 -1.30 4.97
CA LEU A 123 -20.66 -2.35 4.66
C LEU A 123 -19.54 -2.37 5.69
N ALA A 124 -18.88 -1.22 5.94
CA ALA A 124 -17.84 -1.07 6.94
C ALA A 124 -18.30 -1.58 8.31
N ARG A 125 -19.49 -1.17 8.77
CA ARG A 125 -20.10 -1.66 10.03
C ARG A 125 -20.30 -3.18 10.08
N SER A 126 -20.57 -3.81 8.94
CA SER A 126 -20.68 -5.27 8.89
C SER A 126 -19.31 -5.94 8.97
N LEU A 127 -18.30 -5.35 8.32
CA LEU A 127 -16.95 -5.90 8.21
C LEU A 127 -16.13 -5.71 9.50
N VAL A 128 -16.35 -4.68 10.31
CA VAL A 128 -15.61 -4.51 11.58
C VAL A 128 -15.76 -5.67 12.56
N ASN A 129 -16.83 -6.47 12.50
CA ASN A 129 -16.94 -7.66 13.35
C ASN A 129 -16.10 -8.84 12.82
N GLU A 130 -15.91 -8.90 11.50
CA GLU A 130 -15.13 -9.94 10.83
C GLU A 130 -13.63 -9.60 10.86
N PHE A 131 -13.31 -8.30 10.74
CA PHE A 131 -11.96 -7.76 10.67
C PHE A 131 -11.77 -6.62 11.71
N PRO A 132 -11.71 -6.96 13.00
CA PRO A 132 -11.80 -5.99 14.11
C PRO A 132 -10.59 -5.08 14.29
N THR A 133 -9.49 -5.35 13.60
CA THR A 133 -8.26 -4.55 13.65
C THR A 133 -7.97 -3.83 12.33
N THR A 134 -8.92 -3.87 11.38
CA THR A 134 -8.77 -3.23 10.08
C THR A 134 -9.35 -1.82 10.11
N GLU A 135 -8.57 -0.88 9.59
CA GLU A 135 -9.02 0.48 9.32
C GLU A 135 -9.79 0.51 8.00
N PHE A 136 -11.08 0.80 8.08
CA PHE A 136 -11.91 1.00 6.89
C PHE A 136 -11.91 2.47 6.48
N VAL A 137 -11.44 2.72 5.27
CA VAL A 137 -11.38 4.04 4.66
C VAL A 137 -12.55 4.21 3.69
N ILE A 138 -13.32 5.28 3.85
CA ILE A 138 -14.37 5.69 2.92
C ILE A 138 -14.02 7.08 2.40
N VAL A 139 -14.07 7.27 1.08
CA VAL A 139 -13.64 8.52 0.45
C VAL A 139 -14.87 9.40 0.19
N PRO A 140 -15.16 10.43 1.00
CA PRO A 140 -16.27 11.32 0.73
C PRO A 140 -16.01 12.09 -0.58
N LYS A 141 -16.99 12.07 -1.49
CA LYS A 141 -16.98 12.83 -2.74
C LYS A 141 -18.19 13.74 -2.91
N CYS A 142 -19.06 13.80 -1.89
CA CYS A 142 -20.13 14.79 -1.76
C CYS A 142 -20.18 15.35 -0.32
N PRO A 143 -20.69 16.58 -0.11
CA PRO A 143 -20.76 17.20 1.23
C PRO A 143 -21.54 16.38 2.24
N GLU A 144 -22.65 15.76 1.83
CA GLU A 144 -23.52 14.97 2.71
C GLU A 144 -22.82 13.72 3.27
N ALA A 145 -21.79 13.22 2.59
CA ALA A 145 -21.04 12.05 3.05
C ALA A 145 -20.38 12.26 4.42
N PHE A 146 -20.02 13.50 4.77
CA PHE A 146 -19.40 13.82 6.07
C PHE A 146 -20.35 13.60 7.25
N GLU A 147 -21.66 13.80 7.04
CA GLU A 147 -22.70 13.57 8.05
C GLU A 147 -23.11 12.09 8.12
N ILE A 148 -22.92 11.34 7.03
CA ILE A 148 -23.35 9.94 6.91
C ILE A 148 -22.27 8.97 7.39
N ILE A 149 -21.00 9.24 7.07
CA ILE A 149 -19.88 8.37 7.43
C ILE A 149 -19.55 8.52 8.90
N ASP A 150 -19.69 7.42 9.65
CA ASP A 150 -19.43 7.38 11.09
C ASP A 150 -18.03 7.91 11.46
N GLU A 151 -17.96 8.58 12.60
CA GLU A 151 -16.69 9.13 13.14
C GLU A 151 -15.61 8.06 13.37
N GLN A 152 -16.00 6.81 13.60
CA GLN A 152 -15.07 5.70 13.81
C GLN A 152 -14.28 5.32 12.54
N PHE A 153 -14.84 5.58 11.35
CA PHE A 153 -14.21 5.23 10.09
C PHE A 153 -13.27 6.33 9.60
N VAL A 154 -12.22 5.92 8.91
CA VAL A 154 -11.21 6.81 8.35
C VAL A 154 -11.77 7.47 7.10
N LEU A 155 -11.60 8.78 6.97
CA LEU A 155 -11.96 9.49 5.74
C LEU A 155 -10.76 9.48 4.78
N GLY A 156 -10.99 9.03 3.56
CA GLY A 156 -10.03 9.22 2.48
C GLY A 156 -10.03 10.68 2.03
N TYR A 157 -8.89 11.36 2.12
CA TYR A 157 -8.71 12.72 1.63
C TYR A 157 -8.20 12.68 0.18
N PRO A 158 -9.06 12.90 -0.83
CA PRO A 158 -8.63 12.78 -2.22
C PRO A 158 -7.79 13.98 -2.64
N MET A 159 -6.54 13.70 -3.01
CA MET A 159 -5.60 14.73 -3.47
C MET A 159 -4.71 14.30 -4.65
N GLY A 160 -4.88 13.07 -5.11
CA GLY A 160 -4.19 12.49 -6.25
C GLY A 160 -4.87 12.76 -7.59
N TYR A 161 -5.04 11.70 -8.38
CA TYR A 161 -5.54 11.77 -9.77
C TYR A 161 -7.06 11.84 -9.92
N SER A 162 -7.83 11.84 -8.83
CA SER A 162 -9.28 11.87 -8.89
C SER A 162 -9.79 13.19 -9.49
N ASP A 163 -10.89 13.13 -10.24
CA ASP A 163 -11.54 14.30 -10.83
C ASP A 163 -12.14 15.24 -9.77
N ILE A 164 -12.44 14.69 -8.58
CA ILE A 164 -13.00 15.44 -7.45
C ILE A 164 -11.97 15.44 -6.32
N GLN A 165 -11.45 16.62 -6.01
CA GLN A 165 -10.46 16.84 -4.95
C GLN A 165 -11.16 17.18 -3.63
N ALA A 166 -10.48 16.98 -2.50
CA ALA A 166 -11.04 17.24 -1.17
C ALA A 166 -11.56 18.68 -1.02
N THR A 167 -10.86 19.63 -1.63
CA THR A 167 -11.19 21.06 -1.62
C THR A 167 -12.39 21.44 -2.49
N ASP A 168 -12.82 20.55 -3.39
CA ASP A 168 -14.02 20.78 -4.22
C ASP A 168 -15.31 20.43 -3.46
N ILE A 169 -15.18 19.58 -2.43
CA ILE A 169 -16.31 18.99 -1.73
C ILE A 169 -16.63 19.78 -0.46
N SER A 170 -15.60 20.22 0.26
CA SER A 170 -15.74 20.67 1.64
C SER A 170 -14.54 21.51 2.07
N THR A 171 -14.61 22.11 3.27
CA THR A 171 -13.57 22.96 3.83
C THR A 171 -12.64 22.19 4.76
N MET A 172 -11.43 22.69 4.98
CA MET A 172 -10.46 22.07 5.90
C MET A 172 -11.04 21.82 7.30
N SER A 173 -11.95 22.67 7.78
CA SER A 173 -12.59 22.49 9.10
C SER A 173 -13.39 21.20 9.21
N ASP A 174 -14.00 20.72 8.13
CA ASP A 174 -14.83 19.51 8.15
C ASP A 174 -13.99 18.21 8.23
N TRP A 175 -12.73 18.27 7.77
CA TRP A 175 -11.77 17.17 7.85
C TRP A 175 -11.04 17.12 9.20
N ARG A 176 -11.01 18.25 9.91
CA ARG A 176 -10.31 18.38 11.19
C ARG A 176 -11.06 17.65 12.30
N GLY A 177 -10.30 17.07 13.24
CA GLY A 177 -10.85 16.19 14.28
C GLY A 177 -11.30 14.81 13.78
N ARG A 178 -11.18 14.53 12.48
CA ARG A 178 -11.41 13.20 11.90
C ARG A 178 -10.10 12.45 11.74
N ARG A 179 -10.22 11.14 11.54
CA ARG A 179 -9.13 10.23 11.15
C ARG A 179 -9.00 10.24 9.63
N ILE A 180 -7.81 10.47 9.12
CA ILE A 180 -7.57 10.78 7.70
C ILE A 180 -6.57 9.82 7.07
N HIS A 181 -6.92 9.33 5.88
CA HIS A 181 -6.01 8.66 4.97
C HIS A 181 -5.78 9.56 3.73
N LEU A 182 -4.54 9.97 3.43
CA LEU A 182 -4.27 10.85 2.28
C LEU A 182 -4.08 10.05 0.99
N LEU A 183 -4.99 10.23 0.03
CA LEU A 183 -5.05 9.44 -1.21
C LEU A 183 -4.20 10.07 -2.32
N GLY A 184 -3.02 9.51 -2.55
CA GLY A 184 -2.10 9.89 -3.61
C GLY A 184 -1.38 11.23 -3.41
N ALA A 185 -0.91 11.79 -4.54
CA ALA A 185 -0.02 12.96 -4.64
C ALA A 185 1.39 12.78 -4.05
N SER A 186 2.31 13.65 -4.46
CA SER A 186 3.72 13.56 -4.05
C SER A 186 3.94 13.99 -2.59
N PRO A 187 5.03 13.55 -1.94
CA PRO A 187 5.29 13.82 -0.52
C PRO A 187 5.24 15.31 -0.13
N PRO A 188 5.72 16.28 -0.95
CA PRO A 188 5.61 17.69 -0.61
C PRO A 188 4.16 18.19 -0.56
N LYS A 189 3.33 17.75 -1.51
CA LYS A 189 1.90 18.11 -1.53
C LYS A 189 1.15 17.49 -0.35
N GLN A 190 1.43 16.22 -0.06
CA GLN A 190 0.86 15.55 1.12
C GLN A 190 1.25 16.29 2.40
N PHE A 191 2.53 16.70 2.53
CA PHE A 191 2.97 17.44 3.70
C PHE A 191 2.29 18.80 3.86
N GLU A 192 2.09 19.55 2.78
CA GLU A 192 1.34 20.81 2.82
C GLU A 192 -0.10 20.62 3.34
N VAL A 193 -0.75 19.51 2.97
CA VAL A 193 -2.08 19.16 3.46
C VAL A 193 -2.04 18.73 4.93
N ILE A 194 -1.08 17.88 5.31
CA ILE A 194 -0.85 17.47 6.70
C ILE A 194 -0.65 18.70 7.60
N GLU A 195 0.12 19.70 7.16
CA GLU A 195 0.28 20.93 7.93
C GLU A 195 -1.04 21.68 8.12
N GLN A 196 -1.86 21.78 7.07
CA GLN A 196 -3.18 22.44 7.16
C GLN A 196 -4.16 21.68 8.07
N LEU A 197 -4.10 20.34 8.06
CA LEU A 197 -4.96 19.48 8.87
C LEU A 197 -4.54 19.41 10.34
N THR A 198 -3.25 19.57 10.64
CA THR A 198 -2.71 19.31 12.00
C THR A 198 -2.29 20.56 12.76
N GLN A 199 -1.88 21.63 12.10
CA GLN A 199 -1.41 22.84 12.80
C GLN A 199 -2.55 23.55 13.54
N PRO A 200 -2.25 24.32 14.61
CA PRO A 200 -3.26 25.12 15.30
C PRO A 200 -3.95 26.11 14.36
N THR A 201 -5.27 26.26 14.51
CA THR A 201 -6.05 27.27 13.79
C THR A 201 -6.53 28.36 14.75
N ILE A 202 -6.88 29.53 14.20
CA ILE A 202 -7.44 30.65 14.97
C ILE A 202 -8.81 30.27 15.57
N THR A 203 -9.56 29.43 14.86
CA THR A 203 -10.87 28.89 15.29
C THR A 203 -10.75 27.87 16.41
N GLY A 204 -9.54 27.35 16.67
CA GLY A 204 -9.30 26.34 17.71
C GLY A 204 -9.79 24.95 17.33
N ASP A 205 -9.99 24.69 16.03
CA ASP A 205 -10.41 23.38 15.54
C ASP A 205 -9.35 22.32 15.90
N PRO A 206 -9.75 21.13 16.37
CA PRO A 206 -8.80 20.07 16.72
C PRO A 206 -7.96 19.66 15.49
N PRO A 207 -6.71 19.17 15.68
CA PRO A 207 -5.98 18.59 14.57
C PRO A 207 -6.72 17.36 14.03
N ALA A 208 -6.62 17.11 12.72
CA ALA A 208 -6.98 15.80 12.18
C ALA A 208 -5.93 14.75 12.58
N ASP A 209 -6.37 13.52 12.77
CA ASP A 209 -5.51 12.37 13.09
C ASP A 209 -5.10 11.69 11.78
N ILE A 210 -3.83 11.82 11.39
CA ILE A 210 -3.31 11.23 10.15
C ILE A 210 -3.03 9.76 10.40
N VAL A 211 -3.84 8.86 9.83
CA VAL A 211 -3.71 7.42 10.01
C VAL A 211 -2.77 6.82 8.96
N ASP A 212 -2.97 7.17 7.69
CA ASP A 212 -2.23 6.56 6.58
C ASP A 212 -2.10 7.51 5.39
N LEU A 213 -1.17 7.22 4.49
CA LEU A 213 -0.98 7.92 3.23
C LEU A 213 -0.35 6.99 2.19
N ASP A 214 -0.81 7.09 0.95
CA ASP A 214 -0.30 6.28 -0.15
C ASP A 214 0.19 7.15 -1.32
N TRP A 215 1.21 6.69 -2.03
CA TRP A 215 1.59 7.28 -3.32
C TRP A 215 2.37 6.31 -4.22
N ASN A 216 1.70 5.82 -5.27
CA ASN A 216 2.27 4.86 -6.22
C ASN A 216 3.02 5.52 -7.40
N GLY A 217 3.18 6.85 -7.39
CA GLY A 217 3.83 7.62 -8.45
C GLY A 217 5.29 7.25 -8.79
N PRO A 218 6.14 6.75 -7.87
CA PRO A 218 7.52 6.38 -8.17
C PRO A 218 7.71 5.45 -9.36
N GLN A 219 6.84 4.45 -9.52
CA GLN A 219 6.96 3.49 -10.62
C GLN A 219 6.66 4.14 -11.97
N ARG A 220 5.60 4.95 -12.05
CA ARG A 220 5.23 5.64 -13.28
C ARG A 220 6.36 6.56 -13.76
N VAL A 221 6.99 7.26 -12.82
CA VAL A 221 8.07 8.20 -13.11
C VAL A 221 9.36 7.47 -13.50
N ALA A 222 9.62 6.29 -12.93
CA ALA A 222 10.77 5.49 -13.31
C ALA A 222 10.77 5.13 -14.81
N TYR A 223 9.60 4.86 -15.41
CA TYR A 223 9.49 4.64 -16.86
C TYR A 223 9.72 5.89 -17.71
N LEU A 224 9.65 7.07 -17.11
CA LEU A 224 10.01 8.33 -17.76
C LEU A 224 11.50 8.66 -17.63
N GLY A 225 12.30 7.78 -17.01
CA GLY A 225 13.73 7.99 -16.82
C GLY A 225 14.05 8.93 -15.66
N GLU A 226 13.14 9.09 -14.70
CA GLU A 226 13.33 9.98 -13.55
C GLU A 226 13.05 9.25 -12.22
N TYR A 227 13.62 9.75 -11.13
CA TYR A 227 13.23 9.36 -9.78
C TYR A 227 12.82 10.58 -8.95
N TRP A 228 11.95 10.35 -7.96
CA TRP A 228 11.58 11.40 -7.03
C TRP A 228 12.65 11.56 -5.95
N SER A 229 13.06 12.80 -5.67
CA SER A 229 13.90 13.14 -4.53
C SER A 229 13.32 14.30 -3.74
N ARG A 230 13.86 14.52 -2.54
CA ARG A 230 13.54 15.67 -1.69
C ARG A 230 13.91 17.02 -2.31
N GLU A 231 14.78 17.01 -3.33
CA GLU A 231 15.21 18.18 -4.10
C GLU A 231 14.43 18.32 -5.42
N GLY A 232 13.42 17.48 -5.64
CA GLY A 232 12.63 17.41 -6.88
C GLY A 232 13.00 16.23 -7.77
N TRP A 233 12.54 16.27 -9.02
CA TRP A 233 12.79 15.22 -10.00
C TRP A 233 14.26 15.17 -10.42
N GLN A 234 14.81 13.97 -10.50
CA GLN A 234 16.20 13.72 -10.84
C GLN A 234 16.26 12.71 -12.00
N SER A 235 17.22 12.88 -12.92
CA SER A 235 17.45 11.90 -13.99
C SER A 235 17.90 10.55 -13.40
N ALA A 236 17.36 9.48 -13.97
CA ALA A 236 17.62 8.10 -13.63
C ALA A 236 18.26 7.31 -14.78
N ASP A 237 18.82 7.98 -15.79
CA ASP A 237 19.40 7.33 -16.99
C ASP A 237 20.54 6.34 -16.66
N HIS A 238 21.10 6.44 -15.46
CA HIS A 238 22.17 5.59 -14.95
C HIS A 238 21.67 4.41 -14.07
N LEU A 239 20.35 4.26 -13.92
CA LEU A 239 19.71 3.27 -13.04
C LEU A 239 18.74 2.38 -13.84
N SER A 240 18.59 1.13 -13.40
CA SER A 240 17.50 0.28 -13.87
C SER A 240 16.17 0.74 -13.26
N ILE A 241 15.02 0.39 -13.87
CA ILE A 241 13.69 0.74 -13.35
C ILE A 241 13.51 0.34 -11.88
N ARG A 242 13.93 -0.88 -11.50
CA ARG A 242 13.87 -1.33 -10.10
C ARG A 242 14.72 -0.45 -9.18
N ALA A 243 15.96 -0.14 -9.58
CA ALA A 243 16.84 0.73 -8.81
C ALA A 243 16.29 2.17 -8.69
N THR A 244 15.66 2.67 -9.76
CA THR A 244 15.00 3.99 -9.82
C THR A 244 13.82 4.09 -8.85
N VAL A 245 12.95 3.07 -8.82
CA VAL A 245 11.83 3.00 -7.86
C VAL A 245 12.36 2.89 -6.43
N ARG A 246 13.30 1.97 -6.18
CA ARG A 246 13.92 1.81 -4.86
C ARG A 246 14.56 3.10 -4.37
N LYS A 247 15.22 3.86 -5.25
CA LYS A 247 15.81 5.16 -4.93
C LYS A 247 14.74 6.18 -4.52
N SER A 248 13.63 6.25 -5.25
CA SER A 248 12.50 7.12 -4.90
C SER A 248 11.93 6.78 -3.53
N LEU A 249 11.69 5.49 -3.25
CA LEU A 249 11.16 5.01 -1.97
C LEU A 249 12.07 5.40 -0.78
N HIS A 250 13.40 5.33 -0.94
CA HIS A 250 14.34 5.79 0.08
C HIS A 250 14.25 7.30 0.33
N GLU A 251 14.15 8.10 -0.74
CA GLU A 251 14.02 9.56 -0.58
C GLU A 251 12.68 9.91 0.07
N MET A 252 11.61 9.20 -0.28
CA MET A 252 10.27 9.35 0.30
C MET A 252 10.28 9.06 1.79
N ARG A 253 10.79 7.90 2.20
CA ARG A 253 10.96 7.54 3.62
C ARG A 253 11.71 8.62 4.39
N LYS A 254 12.87 9.06 3.89
CA LYS A 254 13.66 10.12 4.53
C LYS A 254 12.89 11.43 4.65
N PHE A 255 12.14 11.79 3.62
CA PHE A 255 11.34 13.02 3.61
C PHE A 255 10.34 13.06 4.77
N TRP A 256 9.60 11.97 4.98
CA TRP A 256 8.62 11.86 6.05
C TRP A 256 9.26 11.69 7.43
N GLN A 257 10.38 10.97 7.53
CA GLN A 257 11.14 10.85 8.78
C GLN A 257 11.63 12.20 9.29
N GLU A 258 12.23 13.01 8.41
CA GLU A 258 12.72 14.36 8.74
C GLU A 258 11.61 15.32 9.18
N ARG A 259 10.34 14.99 8.86
CA ARG A 259 9.16 15.82 9.15
C ARG A 259 8.29 15.26 10.29
N GLY A 260 8.69 14.15 10.89
CA GLY A 260 7.93 13.49 11.96
C GLY A 260 6.60 12.90 11.51
N VAL A 261 6.48 12.56 10.22
CA VAL A 261 5.28 11.91 9.65
C VAL A 261 5.45 10.40 9.62
N TRP A 262 6.67 9.90 9.44
CA TRP A 262 6.94 8.47 9.30
C TRP A 262 6.52 7.67 10.56
N PRO A 263 5.94 6.46 10.41
CA PRO A 263 5.50 5.63 11.51
C PRO A 263 6.62 5.29 12.51
N THR A 264 6.26 5.14 13.78
CA THR A 264 7.20 4.69 14.82
C THR A 264 7.56 3.22 14.65
N ASP A 265 6.54 2.40 14.39
CA ASP A 265 6.66 0.98 14.10
C ASP A 265 6.28 0.75 12.64
N THR A 266 6.97 -0.15 11.95
CA THR A 266 6.65 -0.50 10.56
C THR A 266 6.13 -1.94 10.47
N PRO A 267 5.57 -2.34 9.33
CA PRO A 267 5.07 -3.68 9.14
C PRO A 267 6.12 -4.78 9.39
N ILE A 268 7.40 -4.51 9.06
CA ILE A 268 8.49 -5.48 9.25
C ILE A 268 8.66 -5.83 10.73
N GLU A 269 8.56 -4.87 11.66
CA GLU A 269 8.74 -5.14 13.08
C GLU A 269 7.62 -6.04 13.65
N SER A 270 6.43 -6.00 13.04
CA SER A 270 5.26 -6.74 13.51
C SER A 270 5.08 -8.09 12.81
N VAL A 271 5.29 -8.14 11.49
CA VAL A 271 5.02 -9.30 10.62
C VAL A 271 6.29 -10.08 10.31
N GLY A 272 7.46 -9.44 10.34
CA GLY A 272 8.76 -10.03 10.01
C GLY A 272 9.25 -9.64 8.61
N ALA A 273 10.46 -10.07 8.23
CA ALA A 273 10.98 -9.81 6.89
C ALA A 273 10.17 -10.55 5.81
N ALA A 274 10.17 -10.04 4.58
CA ALA A 274 9.59 -10.77 3.47
C ALA A 274 10.34 -12.10 3.28
N VAL A 275 9.62 -13.15 2.92
CA VAL A 275 10.24 -14.44 2.61
C VAL A 275 10.79 -14.31 1.19
N HIS A 276 12.11 -14.23 1.08
CA HIS A 276 12.82 -14.13 -0.21
C HIS A 276 13.29 -15.49 -0.73
N GLU A 277 13.16 -16.54 0.07
CA GLU A 277 13.53 -17.92 -0.26
C GLU A 277 12.31 -18.80 0.00
N PRO A 278 11.84 -19.57 -0.99
CA PRO A 278 10.66 -20.39 -0.79
C PRO A 278 10.90 -21.45 0.29
N ASP A 279 9.85 -21.79 1.05
CA ASP A 279 9.81 -22.99 1.91
C ASP A 279 9.90 -24.29 1.08
N ASP A 280 9.84 -24.18 -0.26
CA ASP A 280 9.99 -25.28 -1.22
C ASP A 280 11.01 -24.88 -2.32
N PRO A 281 12.14 -25.60 -2.50
CA PRO A 281 13.18 -25.19 -3.44
C PRO A 281 12.65 -25.15 -4.87
N VAL A 282 12.43 -23.95 -5.42
CA VAL A 282 12.07 -23.76 -6.81
C VAL A 282 13.28 -24.02 -7.71
N PHE A 283 13.21 -25.20 -8.34
CA PHE A 283 13.73 -25.59 -9.64
C PHE A 283 14.84 -24.71 -10.23
N THR A 284 16.08 -25.06 -9.88
CA THR A 284 17.25 -24.79 -10.72
C THR A 284 17.47 -25.98 -11.66
N ALA A 285 17.62 -25.68 -12.95
CA ALA A 285 17.75 -26.64 -14.04
C ALA A 285 18.93 -27.62 -13.87
N THR A 286 18.63 -28.90 -13.66
CA THR A 286 19.57 -30.04 -13.83
C THR A 286 18.94 -31.23 -14.56
N GLY A 287 17.71 -31.10 -15.08
CA GLY A 287 17.01 -32.18 -15.78
C GLY A 287 16.38 -33.25 -14.89
N GLU A 288 16.44 -33.12 -13.56
CA GLU A 288 15.76 -34.05 -12.63
C GLU A 288 14.23 -33.92 -12.62
N SER A 289 13.68 -32.84 -13.18
CA SER A 289 12.24 -32.54 -13.18
C SER A 289 11.49 -33.00 -14.43
N ILE A 290 12.17 -33.64 -15.39
CA ILE A 290 11.48 -34.24 -16.55
C ILE A 290 10.88 -35.58 -16.12
N ARG A 291 9.55 -35.63 -15.96
CA ARG A 291 8.83 -36.81 -15.47
C ARG A 291 8.26 -37.69 -16.58
N GLU A 292 8.13 -37.18 -17.80
CA GLU A 292 7.56 -37.89 -18.96
C GLU A 292 8.41 -37.69 -20.22
N TYR A 293 8.43 -38.70 -21.10
CA TYR A 293 9.31 -38.74 -22.27
C TYR A 293 8.88 -37.75 -23.36
N GLU A 294 7.57 -37.49 -23.51
CA GLU A 294 7.07 -36.51 -24.49
C GLU A 294 7.55 -35.08 -24.21
N MET A 295 7.76 -34.70 -22.94
CA MET A 295 8.28 -33.39 -22.56
C MET A 295 9.75 -33.17 -22.98
N LEU A 296 10.45 -34.24 -23.33
CA LEU A 296 11.84 -34.22 -23.80
C LEU A 296 11.91 -34.16 -25.34
N GLU A 297 10.89 -34.65 -26.05
CA GLU A 297 10.82 -34.61 -27.53
C GLU A 297 10.49 -33.21 -28.06
N ASP A 298 9.70 -32.44 -27.32
CA ASP A 298 9.29 -31.08 -27.71
C ASP A 298 10.19 -29.98 -27.13
N ALA A 299 11.20 -30.35 -26.33
CA ALA A 299 12.12 -29.41 -25.72
C ALA A 299 13.19 -28.90 -26.70
N ILE A 300 13.52 -27.62 -26.57
CA ILE A 300 14.59 -26.96 -27.31
C ILE A 300 15.88 -27.10 -26.52
N ILE A 301 16.82 -27.88 -27.05
CA ILE A 301 18.11 -28.15 -26.42
C ILE A 301 19.17 -27.22 -27.01
N VAL A 302 19.90 -26.52 -26.14
CA VAL A 302 20.99 -25.61 -26.53
C VAL A 302 22.24 -25.94 -25.74
N GLU A 303 23.34 -26.10 -26.48
CA GLU A 303 24.69 -26.20 -25.92
C GLU A 303 25.36 -24.84 -25.97
N TYR A 304 25.84 -24.38 -24.82
CA TYR A 304 26.52 -23.10 -24.67
C TYR A 304 28.04 -23.30 -24.69
N GLY A 305 28.77 -22.28 -25.16
CA GLY A 305 30.23 -22.31 -25.32
C GLY A 305 31.03 -22.51 -24.03
N ASN A 306 30.39 -22.42 -22.86
CA ASN A 306 30.95 -22.74 -21.55
C ASN A 306 30.88 -24.24 -21.20
N GLY A 307 30.36 -25.08 -22.10
CA GLY A 307 30.23 -26.53 -21.93
C GLY A 307 28.96 -26.96 -21.20
N GLN A 308 28.02 -26.06 -20.93
CA GLN A 308 26.70 -26.38 -20.38
C GLN A 308 25.70 -26.69 -21.49
N THR A 309 24.83 -27.68 -21.24
CA THR A 309 23.68 -27.99 -22.10
C THR A 309 22.41 -27.75 -21.30
N LEU A 310 21.52 -26.91 -21.81
CA LEU A 310 20.25 -26.58 -21.18
C LEU A 310 19.09 -26.91 -22.11
N ALA A 311 17.93 -27.22 -21.53
CA ALA A 311 16.71 -27.53 -22.25
C ALA A 311 15.61 -26.53 -21.87
N TYR A 312 14.86 -26.07 -22.87
CA TYR A 312 13.82 -25.06 -22.75
C TYR A 312 12.51 -25.59 -23.34
N GLN A 313 11.38 -25.20 -22.75
CA GLN A 313 10.05 -25.58 -23.22
C GLN A 313 9.61 -24.74 -24.44
N SER A 314 10.21 -23.56 -24.65
CA SER A 314 9.95 -22.72 -25.83
C SER A 314 11.07 -21.73 -26.13
N GLU A 315 11.11 -21.22 -27.37
CA GLU A 315 12.05 -20.15 -27.77
C GLU A 315 11.86 -18.86 -26.95
N THR A 316 10.62 -18.58 -26.53
CA THR A 316 10.30 -17.41 -25.71
C THR A 316 10.85 -17.54 -24.29
N GLU A 317 10.74 -18.74 -23.70
CA GLU A 317 11.35 -19.04 -22.39
C GLU A 317 12.88 -18.98 -22.46
N ARG A 318 13.48 -19.55 -23.52
CA ARG A 318 14.93 -19.44 -23.74
C ARG A 318 15.36 -17.98 -23.80
N ALA A 319 14.72 -17.19 -24.66
CA ALA A 319 15.05 -15.78 -24.84
C ALA A 319 14.89 -14.98 -23.54
N TYR A 320 13.87 -15.30 -22.74
CA TYR A 320 13.66 -14.68 -21.44
C TYR A 320 14.80 -15.02 -20.46
N VAL A 321 15.16 -16.30 -20.33
CA VAL A 321 16.22 -16.75 -19.40
C VAL A 321 17.60 -16.24 -19.84
N GLU A 322 17.93 -16.31 -21.13
CA GLU A 322 19.21 -15.80 -21.67
C GLU A 322 19.33 -14.28 -21.48
N TYR A 323 18.23 -13.55 -21.65
CA TYR A 323 18.20 -12.11 -21.46
C TYR A 323 18.40 -11.71 -19.99
N HIS A 324 17.85 -12.48 -19.04
CA HIS A 324 17.88 -12.15 -17.61
C HIS A 324 19.05 -12.75 -16.83
N SER A 325 19.80 -13.70 -17.41
CA SER A 325 20.92 -14.38 -16.72
C SER A 325 22.28 -13.73 -16.94
N GLU A 326 22.37 -12.61 -17.68
CA GLU A 326 23.59 -11.81 -18.00
C GLU A 326 24.90 -12.58 -18.35
N THR A 327 24.88 -13.91 -18.57
CA THR A 327 26.13 -14.68 -18.81
C THR A 327 25.95 -16.03 -19.51
N LEU A 328 25.01 -16.18 -20.45
CA LEU A 328 24.90 -17.38 -21.30
C LEU A 328 24.94 -17.05 -22.81
N THR A 329 25.83 -16.16 -23.22
CA THR A 329 26.12 -15.93 -24.64
C THR A 329 27.50 -16.46 -25.01
N THR A 330 27.53 -17.66 -25.59
CA THR A 330 28.15 -17.91 -26.89
C THR A 330 27.68 -19.24 -27.46
#